data_AF-A0A0R3PLF1-F1
#
_entry.id   AF-A0A0R3PLF1-F1
#
_cell.length_a   1.000
_cell.length_b   1.000
_cell.length_c   1.000
_cell.angle_alpha   90.00
_cell.angle_beta   90.00
_cell.angle_gamma   90.00
#
_symmetry.space_group_name_H-M   'P 1'
#
loop_
_entity.id
_entity.type
_entity.pdbx_description
1 polymer ?
#
loop_
_entity_poly.entity_id
_entity_poly.type
_entity_poly.pdbx_seq_one_letter_code
_entity_poly.pdbx_strand_id
1 'polypeptide(L)'
;MSAHIEQQSWEKYWSLESLGIHEYTGPSVQERQQQNDNIWKEFQRTIEKREDDYYVRLPWKNDAGTLPDNKSIVVKRLQATIAKLKHDPVMFQNYHETIKEQLDQNIIEEVDESIPTREAIIHYLPHQAVLTPNKETTKLRTVYDASAHLKKAPSLNDVIHQGPLFLPKIYDILLRFRIGNVAMICDVEKAFLCKCDCMKETETLHDFYGSEISHNL
;
A
#
# COMPACT_ATOMS: atom_id res chain seq x y z
N MET A 1 -25.57 15.78 -31.81
CA MET A 1 -26.33 14.74 -31.06
C MET A 1 -26.06 13.31 -31.52
N SER A 2 -25.36 13.05 -32.64
CA SER A 2 -25.09 11.66 -33.10
C SER A 2 -23.76 11.04 -32.63
N ALA A 3 -22.78 11.81 -32.17
CA ALA A 3 -21.46 11.26 -31.78
C ALA A 3 -21.44 10.52 -30.43
N HIS A 4 -22.40 10.78 -29.53
CA HIS A 4 -22.46 10.13 -28.21
C HIS A 4 -23.15 8.75 -28.24
N ILE A 5 -23.94 8.46 -29.28
CA ILE A 5 -24.67 7.19 -29.39
C ILE A 5 -23.77 6.08 -29.98
N GLU A 6 -22.84 6.43 -30.88
CA GLU A 6 -21.92 5.45 -31.48
C GLU A 6 -20.80 5.02 -30.53
N GLN A 7 -20.29 5.91 -29.67
CA GLN A 7 -19.23 5.58 -28.70
C GLN A 7 -19.68 4.51 -27.69
N GLN A 8 -20.93 4.61 -27.19
CA GLN A 8 -21.52 3.59 -26.31
C GLN A 8 -21.70 2.22 -26.99
N SER A 9 -21.81 2.19 -28.33
CA SER A 9 -22.00 0.94 -29.08
C SER A 9 -20.70 0.12 -29.18
N TRP A 10 -19.56 0.79 -29.45
CA TRP A 10 -18.28 0.11 -29.61
C TRP A 10 -17.69 -0.39 -28.30
N GLU A 11 -17.83 0.37 -27.22
CA GLU A 11 -17.41 -0.06 -25.88
C GLU A 11 -18.16 -1.32 -25.43
N LYS A 12 -19.44 -1.43 -25.78
CA LYS A 12 -20.24 -2.63 -25.55
C LYS A 12 -19.75 -3.80 -26.39
N TYR A 13 -19.44 -3.60 -27.67
CA TYR A 13 -18.97 -4.65 -28.59
C TYR A 13 -17.60 -5.25 -28.23
N TRP A 14 -16.70 -4.45 -27.67
CA TRP A 14 -15.35 -4.88 -27.26
C TRP A 14 -15.21 -5.18 -25.76
N SER A 15 -16.32 -5.13 -25.01
CA SER A 15 -16.33 -5.61 -23.63
C SER A 15 -16.15 -7.14 -23.62
N LEU A 16 -15.42 -7.69 -22.65
CA LEU A 16 -15.35 -9.15 -22.47
C LEU A 16 -16.75 -9.75 -22.21
N GLU A 17 -17.68 -8.90 -21.74
CA GLU A 17 -19.09 -9.22 -21.52
C GLU A 17 -19.86 -9.51 -22.82
N SER A 18 -19.56 -8.84 -23.94
CA SER A 18 -20.21 -9.12 -25.23
C SER A 18 -19.69 -10.39 -25.91
N LEU A 19 -18.47 -10.82 -25.58
CA LEU A 19 -17.82 -12.02 -26.09
C LEU A 19 -18.21 -13.29 -25.33
N GLY A 20 -19.07 -13.18 -24.30
CA GLY A 20 -19.47 -14.31 -23.46
C GLY A 20 -18.34 -14.89 -22.60
N ILE A 21 -17.20 -14.21 -22.52
CA ILE A 21 -16.07 -14.60 -21.69
C ILE A 21 -16.25 -13.90 -20.34
N HIS A 22 -17.01 -14.55 -19.48
CA HIS A 22 -17.14 -14.13 -18.09
C HIS A 22 -16.06 -14.82 -17.27
N GLU A 23 -15.08 -14.08 -16.75
CA GLU A 23 -14.18 -14.64 -15.74
C GLU A 23 -15.00 -15.10 -14.51
N TYR A 24 -16.08 -14.39 -14.17
CA TYR A 24 -17.08 -14.79 -13.18
C TYR A 24 -18.46 -14.16 -13.49
N THR A 25 -19.44 -14.95 -13.90
CA THR A 25 -20.86 -14.53 -13.99
C THR A 25 -21.62 -14.97 -12.74
N GLY A 26 -21.85 -14.04 -11.83
CA GLY A 26 -22.68 -14.27 -10.65
C GLY A 26 -23.11 -12.96 -9.97
N PRO A 27 -24.08 -13.03 -9.02
CA PRO A 27 -24.51 -11.88 -8.21
C PRO A 27 -23.36 -11.16 -7.48
N SER A 28 -22.23 -11.84 -7.32
CA SER A 28 -20.98 -11.33 -6.73
C SER A 28 -20.36 -10.12 -7.45
N VAL A 29 -20.60 -9.91 -8.75
CA VAL A 29 -20.03 -8.77 -9.48
C VAL A 29 -20.78 -7.48 -9.14
N GLN A 30 -22.10 -7.52 -9.12
CA GLN A 30 -22.94 -6.37 -8.76
C GLN A 30 -22.76 -6.01 -7.29
N GLU A 31 -22.70 -7.00 -6.41
CA GLU A 31 -22.39 -6.81 -4.99
C GLU A 31 -21.01 -6.17 -4.78
N ARG A 32 -19.97 -6.66 -5.49
CA ARG A 32 -18.63 -6.08 -5.43
C ARG A 32 -18.59 -4.66 -5.97
N GLN A 33 -19.31 -4.37 -7.05
CA GLN A 33 -19.41 -3.02 -7.59
C GLN A 33 -20.07 -2.07 -6.59
N GLN A 34 -21.19 -2.49 -5.98
CA GLN A 34 -21.87 -1.70 -4.96
C GLN A 34 -20.99 -1.44 -3.74
N GLN A 35 -20.23 -2.45 -3.31
CA GLN A 35 -19.23 -2.30 -2.24
C GLN A 35 -18.15 -1.30 -2.63
N ASN A 36 -17.57 -1.42 -3.83
CA ASN A 36 -16.55 -0.51 -4.35
C ASN A 36 -17.05 0.94 -4.41
N ASP A 37 -18.28 1.16 -4.88
CA ASP A 37 -18.88 2.49 -4.95
C ASP A 37 -19.08 3.10 -3.55
N ASN A 38 -19.47 2.27 -2.56
CA ASN A 38 -19.62 2.71 -1.19
C ASN A 38 -18.26 3.08 -0.55
N ILE A 39 -17.25 2.23 -0.74
CA ILE A 39 -15.88 2.48 -0.27
C ILE A 39 -15.33 3.76 -0.91
N TRP A 40 -15.57 3.95 -2.20
CA TRP A 40 -15.12 5.14 -2.92
C TRP A 40 -15.79 6.42 -2.40
N LYS A 41 -17.11 6.41 -2.17
CA LYS A 41 -17.82 7.55 -1.58
C LYS A 41 -17.29 7.89 -0.19
N GLU A 42 -17.04 6.89 0.63
CA GLU A 42 -16.49 7.09 1.96
C GLU A 42 -15.07 7.65 1.89
N PHE A 43 -14.21 7.10 1.03
CA PHE A 43 -12.88 7.64 0.77
C PHE A 43 -12.92 9.11 0.33
N GLN A 44 -13.78 9.46 -0.62
CA GLN A 44 -13.93 10.86 -1.05
C GLN A 44 -14.40 11.80 0.08
N ARG A 45 -15.23 11.28 0.98
CA ARG A 45 -15.73 12.02 2.15
C ARG A 45 -14.64 12.24 3.22
N THR A 46 -13.68 11.33 3.32
CA THR A 46 -12.63 11.37 4.34
C THR A 46 -11.35 12.07 3.87
N ILE A 47 -11.25 12.48 2.60
CA ILE A 47 -10.15 13.33 2.13
C ILE A 47 -10.31 14.73 2.72
N GLU A 48 -9.33 15.15 3.51
CA GLU A 48 -9.17 16.53 3.97
C GLU A 48 -7.91 17.11 3.36
N LYS A 49 -8.05 18.21 2.62
CA LYS A 49 -6.89 19.00 2.20
C LYS A 49 -6.52 19.97 3.31
N ARG A 50 -5.33 19.82 3.90
CA ARG A 50 -4.77 20.80 4.84
C ARG A 50 -3.74 21.69 4.12
N GLU A 51 -3.14 22.62 4.83
CA GLU A 51 -2.17 23.56 4.25
C GLU A 51 -0.93 22.83 3.71
N ASP A 52 -0.49 21.78 4.41
CA ASP A 52 0.72 21.03 4.07
C ASP A 52 0.43 19.92 3.04
N ASP A 53 -0.60 19.10 3.26
CA ASP A 53 -0.85 17.90 2.46
C ASP A 53 -2.31 17.41 2.47
N TYR A 54 -2.58 16.35 1.70
CA TYR A 54 -3.85 15.63 1.74
C TYR A 54 -3.86 14.58 2.86
N TYR A 55 -4.89 14.64 3.68
CA TYR A 55 -5.14 13.71 4.77
C TYR A 55 -6.27 12.78 4.37
N VAL A 56 -6.05 11.48 4.52
CA VAL A 56 -7.04 10.44 4.18
C VAL A 56 -7.22 9.50 5.37
N ARG A 57 -8.37 8.81 5.41
CA ARG A 57 -8.61 7.72 6.34
C ARG A 57 -8.49 6.39 5.62
N LEU A 58 -7.93 5.39 6.30
CA LEU A 58 -7.87 4.03 5.77
C LEU A 58 -9.29 3.46 5.63
N PRO A 59 -9.59 2.74 4.54
CA PRO A 59 -10.92 2.19 4.31
C PRO A 59 -11.09 0.89 5.12
N TRP A 60 -11.27 1.02 6.43
CA TRP A 60 -11.47 -0.10 7.35
C TRP A 60 -12.75 -0.87 7.04
N LYS A 61 -12.67 -2.19 7.22
CA LYS A 61 -13.85 -3.07 7.29
C LYS A 61 -14.48 -2.97 8.68
N ASN A 62 -15.74 -3.41 8.78
CA ASN A 62 -16.50 -3.37 10.05
C ASN A 62 -15.84 -4.18 11.19
N ASP A 63 -14.96 -5.12 10.87
CA ASP A 63 -14.22 -5.98 11.80
C ASP A 63 -12.83 -5.45 12.15
N ALA A 64 -12.49 -4.19 11.82
CA ALA A 64 -11.17 -3.62 12.10
C ALA A 64 -10.77 -3.64 13.59
N GLY A 65 -11.74 -3.55 14.51
CA GLY A 65 -11.50 -3.70 15.95
C GLY A 65 -11.04 -5.10 16.38
N THR A 66 -11.03 -6.08 15.48
CA THR A 66 -10.49 -7.42 15.72
C THR A 66 -8.99 -7.53 15.44
N LEU A 67 -8.37 -6.50 14.85
CA LEU A 67 -6.94 -6.47 14.56
C LEU A 67 -6.14 -6.36 15.87
N PRO A 68 -5.38 -7.40 16.27
CA PRO A 68 -4.60 -7.34 17.50
C PRO A 68 -3.27 -6.62 17.30
N ASP A 69 -2.69 -6.16 18.41
CA ASP A 69 -1.28 -5.74 18.44
C ASP A 69 -0.35 -6.92 18.09
N ASN A 70 0.53 -6.71 17.11
CA ASN A 70 1.51 -7.68 16.63
C ASN A 70 2.98 -7.31 16.96
N LYS A 71 3.22 -6.31 17.83
CA LYS A 71 4.55 -5.81 18.23
C LYS A 71 5.57 -6.92 18.50
N SER A 72 5.16 -7.92 19.29
CA SER A 72 6.04 -9.03 19.69
C SER A 72 6.56 -9.89 18.52
N ILE A 73 5.79 -10.04 17.44
CA ILE A 73 6.23 -10.77 16.23
C ILE A 73 7.15 -9.89 15.41
N VAL A 74 6.81 -8.61 15.26
CA VAL A 74 7.54 -7.65 14.45
C VAL A 74 8.95 -7.45 15.01
N VAL A 75 9.09 -7.27 16.32
CA VAL A 75 10.39 -7.15 17.00
C VAL A 75 11.26 -8.39 16.77
N LYS A 76 10.68 -9.60 16.91
CA LYS A 76 11.43 -10.86 16.64
C LYS A 76 11.90 -10.96 15.20
N ARG A 77 11.05 -10.56 14.23
CA ARG A 77 11.43 -10.53 12.81
C ARG A 77 12.52 -9.51 12.52
N LEU A 78 12.46 -8.34 13.16
CA LEU A 78 13.47 -7.31 13.06
C LEU A 78 14.82 -7.80 13.60
N GLN A 79 14.84 -8.39 14.79
CA GLN A 79 16.05 -8.98 15.39
C GLN A 79 16.67 -10.04 14.47
N ALA A 80 15.85 -10.93 13.89
CA ALA A 80 16.32 -11.94 12.94
C ALA A 80 16.90 -11.32 11.65
N THR A 81 16.30 -10.23 11.16
CA THR A 81 16.78 -9.48 10.00
C THR A 81 18.12 -8.82 10.28
N ILE A 82 18.24 -8.14 11.42
CA ILE A 82 19.49 -7.52 11.87
C ILE A 82 20.58 -8.58 12.04
N ALA A 83 20.29 -9.71 12.69
CA ALA A 83 21.26 -10.79 12.88
C ALA A 83 21.80 -11.32 11.54
N LYS A 84 20.94 -11.46 10.52
CA LYS A 84 21.35 -11.86 9.17
C LYS A 84 22.23 -10.80 8.51
N LEU A 85 21.84 -9.53 8.60
CA LEU A 85 22.58 -8.42 7.98
C LEU A 85 23.93 -8.16 8.66
N LYS A 86 24.07 -8.44 9.96
CA LYS A 86 25.36 -8.29 10.69
C LYS A 86 26.49 -9.13 10.09
N HIS A 87 26.19 -10.17 9.33
CA HIS A 87 27.21 -10.96 8.62
C HIS A 87 27.77 -10.27 7.37
N ASP A 88 27.11 -9.23 6.85
CA ASP A 88 27.56 -8.42 5.72
C ASP A 88 27.50 -6.92 6.10
N PRO A 89 28.64 -6.33 6.52
CA PRO A 89 28.69 -4.94 6.96
C PRO A 89 28.20 -3.93 5.90
N VAL A 90 28.41 -4.23 4.61
CA VAL A 90 28.00 -3.33 3.52
C VAL A 90 26.48 -3.35 3.38
N MET A 91 25.85 -4.52 3.45
CA MET A 91 24.38 -4.61 3.42
C MET A 91 23.73 -4.00 4.65
N PHE A 92 24.33 -4.19 5.83
CA PHE A 92 23.83 -3.58 7.05
C PHE A 92 23.84 -2.05 6.97
N GLN A 93 24.93 -1.47 6.45
CA GLN A 93 25.03 -0.02 6.24
C GLN A 93 24.00 0.49 5.24
N ASN A 94 23.86 -0.15 4.08
CA ASN A 94 22.87 0.25 3.06
C ASN A 94 21.42 0.17 3.60
N TYR A 95 21.14 -0.85 4.40
CA TYR A 95 19.84 -0.99 5.05
C TYR A 95 19.56 0.15 6.04
N HIS A 96 20.54 0.47 6.89
CA HIS A 96 20.44 1.59 7.82
C HIS A 96 20.24 2.93 7.09
N GLU A 97 21.01 3.17 6.02
CA GLU A 97 20.88 4.37 5.19
C GLU A 97 19.51 4.47 4.52
N THR A 98 18.95 3.36 4.04
CA THR A 98 17.61 3.34 3.45
C THR A 98 16.53 3.78 4.45
N ILE A 99 16.58 3.26 5.68
CA ILE A 99 15.60 3.63 6.71
C ILE A 99 15.80 5.09 7.15
N LYS A 100 17.05 5.54 7.27
CA LYS A 100 17.36 6.94 7.59
C LYS A 100 16.85 7.88 6.49
N GLU A 101 17.05 7.53 5.22
CA GLU A 101 16.53 8.32 4.10
C GLU A 101 15.00 8.41 4.15
N GLN A 102 14.31 7.33 4.52
CA GLN A 102 12.85 7.35 4.69
C GLN A 102 12.41 8.27 5.82
N LEU A 103 13.16 8.29 6.93
CA LEU A 103 12.92 9.22 8.05
C LEU A 103 13.15 10.67 7.62
N ASP A 104 14.26 10.96 6.93
CA ASP A 104 14.60 12.30 6.43
C ASP A 104 13.58 12.78 5.37
N GLN A 105 12.98 11.86 4.61
CA GLN A 105 11.91 12.14 3.62
C GLN A 105 10.52 12.22 4.27
N ASN A 106 10.39 12.11 5.59
CA ASN A 106 9.12 12.08 6.32
C ASN A 106 8.14 11.00 5.82
N ILE A 107 8.68 9.91 5.24
CA ILE A 107 7.91 8.73 4.82
C ILE A 107 7.51 7.93 6.06
N ILE A 108 8.44 7.80 7.01
CA ILE A 108 8.22 7.19 8.33
C ILE A 108 8.42 8.25 9.42
N GLU A 109 7.84 8.02 10.59
CA GLU A 109 7.99 8.89 11.77
C GLU A 109 8.32 8.08 13.02
N GLU A 110 9.03 8.71 13.97
CA GLU A 110 9.24 8.12 15.28
C GLU A 110 7.94 8.16 16.09
N VAL A 111 7.66 7.04 16.75
CA VAL A 111 6.43 6.87 17.51
C VAL A 111 6.66 7.25 18.97
N ASP A 112 5.87 8.20 19.47
CA ASP A 112 5.85 8.51 20.90
C ASP A 112 5.00 7.48 21.67
N GLU A 113 5.69 6.56 22.35
CA GLU A 113 5.05 5.51 23.17
C GLU A 113 4.36 6.06 24.44
N SER A 114 4.55 7.34 24.79
CA SER A 114 3.94 7.96 25.97
C SER A 114 2.50 8.42 25.74
N ILE A 115 2.06 8.53 24.48
CA ILE A 115 0.72 8.99 24.12
C ILE A 115 -0.29 7.84 24.34
N PRO A 116 -1.29 8.00 25.23
CA PRO A 116 -2.27 6.95 25.49
C PRO A 116 -3.18 6.71 24.27
N THR A 117 -2.93 5.63 23.54
CA THR A 117 -3.69 5.18 22.36
C THR A 117 -4.91 4.32 22.76
N ARG A 118 -5.61 4.70 23.84
CA ARG A 118 -6.67 3.88 24.47
C ARG A 118 -7.84 3.50 23.54
N GLU A 119 -7.98 4.13 22.38
CA GLU A 119 -9.04 3.87 21.40
C GLU A 119 -8.54 3.69 19.95
N ALA A 120 -7.23 3.71 19.72
CA ALA A 120 -6.65 3.60 18.37
C ALA A 120 -6.28 2.17 18.01
N ILE A 121 -6.45 1.80 16.74
CA ILE A 121 -5.95 0.53 16.22
C ILE A 121 -4.45 0.65 15.99
N ILE A 122 -3.66 -0.11 16.75
CA ILE A 122 -2.20 -0.18 16.65
C ILE A 122 -1.84 -1.49 15.96
N HIS A 123 -1.17 -1.38 14.82
CA HIS A 123 -0.61 -2.53 14.12
C HIS A 123 0.72 -2.14 13.48
N TYR A 124 1.70 -3.05 13.58
CA TYR A 124 3.06 -2.81 13.10
C TYR A 124 3.33 -3.58 11.81
N LEU A 125 4.04 -2.95 10.89
CA LEU A 125 4.46 -3.59 9.64
C LEU A 125 5.89 -4.13 9.80
N PRO A 126 6.08 -5.46 9.86
CA PRO A 126 7.43 -5.99 9.81
C PRO A 126 8.03 -5.69 8.44
N HIS A 127 9.30 -5.30 8.46
CA HIS A 127 10.04 -4.96 7.25
C HIS A 127 11.29 -5.85 7.11
N GLN A 128 11.68 -6.09 5.86
CA GLN A 128 12.86 -6.89 5.53
C GLN A 128 13.64 -6.29 4.36
N ALA A 129 14.96 -6.47 4.38
CA ALA A 129 15.83 -6.15 3.26
C ALA A 129 15.70 -7.23 2.18
N VAL A 130 15.33 -6.83 0.96
CA VAL A 130 15.32 -7.69 -0.22
C VAL A 130 16.43 -7.24 -1.16
N LEU A 131 17.27 -8.19 -1.55
CA LEU A 131 18.36 -7.96 -2.50
C LEU A 131 17.85 -8.20 -3.92
N THR A 132 18.20 -7.27 -4.82
CA THR A 132 17.97 -7.45 -6.25
C THR A 132 19.32 -7.45 -6.96
N PRO A 133 20.06 -8.58 -6.95
CA PRO A 133 21.46 -8.64 -7.37
C PRO A 133 21.69 -8.23 -8.83
N ASN A 134 20.65 -8.27 -9.67
CA ASN A 134 20.74 -7.99 -11.11
C ASN A 134 20.43 -6.52 -11.49
N LYS A 135 20.26 -5.60 -10.53
CA LYS A 135 20.07 -4.17 -10.80
C LYS A 135 21.32 -3.37 -10.43
N GLU A 136 21.83 -2.57 -11.36
CA GLU A 136 23.04 -1.76 -11.17
C GLU A 136 22.86 -0.65 -10.13
N THR A 137 21.65 -0.10 -9.99
CA THR A 137 21.41 1.17 -9.27
C THR A 137 20.68 1.04 -7.92
N THR A 138 20.01 -0.08 -7.61
CA THR A 138 19.30 -0.25 -6.32
C THR A 138 19.54 -1.65 -5.77
N LYS A 139 20.66 -1.83 -5.07
CA LYS A 139 21.11 -3.16 -4.59
C LYS A 139 20.24 -3.71 -3.45
N LEU A 140 19.58 -2.84 -2.69
CA LEU A 140 18.78 -3.21 -1.53
C LEU A 140 17.47 -2.41 -1.51
N ARG A 141 16.35 -3.11 -1.26
CA ARG A 141 15.03 -2.48 -1.04
C ARG A 141 14.44 -2.96 0.29
N THR A 142 13.83 -2.04 1.03
CA THR A 142 13.03 -2.39 2.22
C THR A 142 11.62 -2.74 1.79
N VAL A 143 11.13 -3.91 2.20
CA VAL A 143 9.76 -4.37 1.92
C VAL A 143 9.00 -4.49 3.23
N TYR A 144 7.83 -3.87 3.29
CA TYR A 144 6.89 -3.94 4.42
C TYR A 144 5.86 -5.04 4.16
N ASP A 145 5.63 -5.89 5.16
CA ASP A 145 4.73 -7.04 5.08
C ASP A 145 3.43 -6.78 5.83
N ALA A 146 2.44 -6.22 5.13
CA ALA A 146 1.08 -6.01 5.64
C ALA A 146 0.26 -7.31 5.83
N SER A 147 0.79 -8.46 5.39
CA SER A 147 0.15 -9.77 5.60
C SER A 147 0.59 -10.45 6.91
N ALA A 148 1.54 -9.85 7.64
CA ALA A 148 1.98 -10.41 8.90
C ALA A 148 0.88 -10.39 9.96
N HIS A 149 0.58 -11.55 10.52
CA HIS A 149 -0.47 -11.72 11.52
C HIS A 149 -0.07 -12.71 12.62
N LEU A 150 -0.76 -12.62 13.77
CA LEU A 150 -0.71 -13.63 14.83
C LEU A 150 -1.47 -14.89 14.41
N LYS A 151 -1.16 -16.03 15.04
CA LYS A 151 -1.86 -17.29 14.74
C LYS A 151 -3.36 -17.15 15.07
N LYS A 152 -4.23 -17.42 14.08
CA LYS A 152 -5.70 -17.27 14.16
C LYS A 152 -6.18 -15.82 14.38
N ALA A 153 -5.40 -14.83 13.98
CA ALA A 153 -5.80 -13.43 13.97
C ALA A 153 -5.74 -12.88 12.53
N PRO A 154 -6.53 -11.83 12.21
CA PRO A 154 -6.48 -11.19 10.90
C PRO A 154 -5.15 -10.42 10.71
N SER A 155 -4.76 -10.24 9.46
CA SER A 155 -3.71 -9.31 9.04
C SER A 155 -4.28 -7.93 8.69
N LEU A 156 -3.41 -6.94 8.49
CA LEU A 156 -3.84 -5.61 8.04
C LEU A 156 -4.59 -5.67 6.70
N ASN A 157 -4.11 -6.49 5.77
CA ASN A 157 -4.78 -6.71 4.48
C ASN A 157 -6.18 -7.32 4.62
N ASP A 158 -6.44 -8.06 5.71
CA ASP A 158 -7.75 -8.70 5.93
C ASP A 158 -8.78 -7.71 6.45
N VAL A 159 -8.37 -6.65 7.15
CA VAL A 159 -9.27 -5.66 7.77
C VAL A 159 -9.37 -4.34 7.00
N ILE A 160 -8.59 -4.17 5.93
CA ILE A 160 -8.69 -3.02 5.02
C ILE A 160 -9.43 -3.43 3.74
N HIS A 161 -10.35 -2.60 3.26
CA HIS A 161 -10.96 -2.78 1.96
C HIS A 161 -9.94 -2.50 0.85
N GLN A 162 -9.79 -3.44 -0.10
CA GLN A 162 -8.92 -3.28 -1.28
C GLN A 162 -9.28 -2.03 -2.11
N GLY A 163 -10.55 -1.62 -2.08
CA GLY A 163 -11.06 -0.52 -2.88
C GLY A 163 -11.23 -0.88 -4.37
N PRO A 164 -11.76 0.06 -5.16
CA PRO A 164 -11.90 -0.09 -6.61
C PRO A 164 -10.54 -0.18 -7.33
N LEU A 165 -10.49 -0.97 -8.41
CA LEU A 165 -9.31 -1.09 -9.26
C LEU A 165 -9.28 0.07 -10.28
N PHE A 166 -8.34 1.00 -10.11
CA PHE A 166 -8.15 2.15 -11.03
C PHE A 166 -7.15 1.89 -12.15
N LEU A 167 -6.49 0.73 -12.17
CA LEU A 167 -5.51 0.43 -13.19
C LEU A 167 -6.21 0.22 -14.55
N PRO A 168 -5.86 0.99 -15.59
CA PRO A 168 -6.40 0.76 -16.92
C PRO A 168 -5.99 -0.64 -17.39
N LYS A 169 -6.85 -1.26 -18.20
CA LYS A 169 -6.56 -2.60 -18.70
C LYS A 169 -5.35 -2.56 -19.61
N ILE A 170 -4.47 -3.56 -19.48
CA ILE A 170 -3.18 -3.59 -20.20
C ILE A 170 -3.39 -3.43 -21.71
N TYR A 171 -4.41 -4.06 -22.28
CA TYR A 171 -4.70 -3.95 -23.71
C TYR A 171 -5.12 -2.53 -24.13
N ASP A 172 -5.82 -1.77 -23.29
CA ASP A 172 -6.17 -0.38 -23.57
C ASP A 172 -4.92 0.50 -23.61
N ILE A 173 -3.93 0.20 -22.76
CA ILE A 173 -2.62 0.87 -22.76
C ILE A 173 -1.88 0.52 -24.07
N LEU A 174 -1.82 -0.76 -24.45
CA LEU A 174 -1.14 -1.22 -25.66
C LEU A 174 -1.76 -0.66 -26.95
N LEU A 175 -3.09 -0.57 -27.02
CA LEU A 175 -3.80 0.01 -28.16
C LEU A 175 -3.49 1.51 -28.30
N ARG A 176 -3.54 2.27 -27.20
CA ARG A 176 -3.16 3.69 -27.18
C ARG A 176 -1.71 3.89 -27.59
N PHE A 177 -0.81 3.02 -27.14
CA PHE A 177 0.59 3.04 -27.52
C PHE A 177 0.81 2.82 -29.02
N ARG A 178 -0.03 2.02 -29.67
CA ARG A 178 0.04 1.72 -31.12
C ARG A 178 -0.57 2.82 -32.00
N ILE A 179 -1.51 3.61 -31.50
CA ILE A 179 -2.14 4.71 -32.25
C ILE A 179 -1.18 5.91 -32.40
N GLY A 180 -0.33 6.14 -31.40
CA GLY A 180 0.64 7.24 -31.43
C GLY A 180 1.84 6.94 -32.33
N ASN A 181 2.31 7.94 -33.07
CA ASN A 181 3.55 7.85 -33.86
C ASN A 181 4.83 7.91 -32.99
N VAL A 182 4.69 8.44 -31.77
CA VAL A 182 5.78 8.62 -30.80
C VAL A 182 5.26 8.22 -29.45
N ALA A 183 6.06 7.47 -28.70
CA ALA A 183 5.77 7.09 -27.33
C ALA A 183 6.92 7.46 -26.40
N MET A 184 6.58 7.98 -25.23
CA MET A 184 7.52 8.25 -24.14
C MET A 184 7.29 7.25 -23.03
N ILE A 185 8.37 6.65 -22.54
CA ILE A 185 8.38 5.73 -21.41
C ILE A 185 9.27 6.36 -20.34
N CYS A 186 8.76 6.44 -19.12
CA CYS A 186 9.47 6.95 -17.97
C CYS A 186 9.18 6.02 -16.80
N ASP A 187 10.18 5.74 -15.97
CA ASP A 187 10.01 5.07 -14.69
C ASP A 187 9.93 6.16 -13.60
N VAL A 188 8.89 6.08 -12.77
CA VAL A 188 8.70 7.02 -11.66
C VAL A 188 9.38 6.44 -10.45
N GLU A 189 10.52 7.03 -10.09
CA GLU A 189 11.25 6.64 -8.90
C GLU A 189 10.35 6.77 -7.65
N LYS A 190 10.28 5.71 -6.85
CA LYS A 190 9.58 5.68 -5.55
C LYS A 190 8.09 6.06 -5.60
N ALA A 191 7.38 5.78 -6.70
CA ALA A 191 5.95 6.11 -6.86
C ALA A 191 5.04 5.65 -5.70
N PHE A 192 5.34 4.51 -5.06
CA PHE A 192 4.56 3.97 -3.94
C PHE A 192 4.90 4.59 -2.57
N LEU A 193 5.95 5.43 -2.51
CA LEU A 193 6.33 6.17 -1.31
C LEU A 193 5.82 7.62 -1.35
N CYS A 194 5.16 8.04 -2.44
CA CYS A 194 4.47 9.32 -2.50
C CYS A 194 3.33 9.34 -1.49
N LYS A 195 3.43 10.23 -0.49
CA LYS A 195 2.61 10.22 0.72
C LYS A 195 1.26 10.89 0.53
N CYS A 196 0.25 10.37 1.23
CA CYS A 196 -0.90 11.12 1.74
C CYS A 196 -0.93 10.84 3.24
N ASP A 197 -1.03 11.87 4.07
CA ASP A 197 -1.00 11.68 5.53
C ASP A 197 -2.27 10.92 5.99
N CYS A 198 -2.11 9.96 6.89
CA CYS A 198 -3.27 9.30 7.51
C CYS A 198 -3.75 10.13 8.71
N MET A 199 -5.06 10.25 8.90
CA MET A 199 -5.60 10.96 10.06
C MET A 199 -5.32 10.20 11.36
N LYS A 200 -4.46 10.79 12.21
CA LYS A 200 -4.01 10.21 13.49
C LYS A 200 -5.10 10.04 14.56
N GLU A 201 -6.33 10.50 14.34
CA GLU A 201 -7.39 10.50 15.37
C GLU A 201 -7.82 9.09 15.80
N THR A 202 -7.66 8.07 14.94
CA THR A 202 -7.98 6.66 15.25
C THR A 202 -7.07 5.62 14.58
N GLU A 203 -6.10 6.06 13.78
CA GLU A 203 -5.39 5.22 12.81
C GLU A 203 -3.88 5.47 12.94
N THR A 204 -3.16 4.55 13.57
CA THR A 204 -1.71 4.64 13.64
C THR A 204 -1.10 3.33 13.17
N LEU A 205 -0.66 3.33 11.91
CA LEU A 205 0.27 2.34 11.41
C LEU A 205 1.65 2.73 11.91
N HIS A 206 2.18 1.91 12.81
CA HIS A 206 3.46 2.16 13.40
C HIS A 206 4.53 1.40 12.62
N ASP A 207 5.36 2.15 11.92
CA ASP A 207 6.61 1.62 11.41
C ASP A 207 7.65 1.66 12.55
N PHE A 208 8.24 0.51 12.86
CA PHE A 208 9.19 0.40 13.95
C PHE A 208 10.50 1.10 13.56
N TYR A 209 10.66 2.35 13.98
CA TYR A 209 11.97 2.98 14.04
C TYR A 209 12.05 3.96 15.22
N GLY A 210 13.07 3.78 16.08
CA GLY A 210 13.43 4.75 17.11
C GLY A 210 13.28 4.33 18.57
N SER A 211 14.11 3.38 19.04
CA SER A 211 14.75 3.36 20.38
C SER A 211 15.54 2.06 20.63
N GLU A 212 15.10 0.93 20.09
CA GLU A 212 15.77 -0.36 20.31
C GLU A 212 17.06 -0.54 19.48
N ILE A 213 17.27 0.25 18.43
CA ILE A 213 18.48 0.19 17.60
C ILE A 213 19.63 0.99 18.24
N SER A 214 19.36 2.07 18.97
CA SER A 214 20.42 2.81 19.68
C SER A 214 20.94 2.08 20.92
N HIS A 215 20.16 1.15 21.49
CA HIS A 215 20.57 0.32 22.64
C HIS A 215 21.21 -1.02 22.25
N ASN A 216 21.13 -1.44 20.98
CA ASN A 216 21.71 -2.70 20.49
C ASN A 216 22.79 -2.51 19.41
N LEU A 217 23.25 -1.26 19.23
CA LEU A 217 24.47 -0.89 18.53
C LEU A 217 25.63 -0.73 19.52
#